data_AF-A0AA43FP51-F1
#
_entry.id   AF-A0AA43FP51-F1
#
_cell.length_a   1.000
_cell.length_b   1.000
_cell.length_c   1.000
_cell.angle_alpha   90.00
_cell.angle_beta   90.00
_cell.angle_gamma   90.00
#
_symmetry.space_group_name_H-M   'P 1'
#
loop_
_entity.id
_entity.type
_entity.pdbx_description
1 polymer ?
#
loop_
_entity_poly.entity_id
_entity_poly.type
_entity_poly.pdbx_seq_one_letter_code
_entity_poly.pdbx_strand_id
1 'polypeptide(L)' 'SVSDEAARARRFLERLPEKQRLCVALRIDEGMSFKEIGEVIGSSEGAARVSYFHGIRKLREWMT' A
#
# COMPACT_ATOMS: atom_id res chain seq x y z
N SER A 1 -21.40 7.64 4.52
CA SER A 1 -21.38 6.59 5.56
C SER A 1 -19.97 6.01 5.65
N VAL A 2 -19.55 5.37 6.74
CA VAL A 2 -18.21 4.73 6.86
C VAL A 2 -17.94 3.76 5.69
N SER A 3 -19.00 3.11 5.19
CA SER A 3 -18.95 2.21 4.03
C SER A 3 -18.56 2.92 2.72
N ASP A 4 -18.99 4.16 2.51
CA ASP A 4 -18.68 4.94 1.30
C ASP A 4 -17.21 5.35 1.25
N GLU A 5 -16.65 5.70 2.41
CA GLU A 5 -15.25 6.11 2.54
C GLU A 5 -14.31 4.92 2.37
N ALA A 6 -14.65 3.76 2.95
CA ALA A 6 -13.93 2.51 2.72
C ALA A 6 -13.98 2.08 1.24
N ALA A 7 -15.13 2.24 0.58
CA ALA A 7 -15.26 1.97 -0.85
C ALA A 7 -14.41 2.93 -1.70
N ARG A 8 -14.33 4.21 -1.33
CA ARG A 8 -13.47 5.20 -1.99
C ARG A 8 -11.99 4.86 -1.82
N ALA A 9 -11.56 4.49 -0.61
CA ALA A 9 -10.20 4.07 -0.33
C ALA A 9 -9.79 2.83 -1.15
N ARG A 10 -10.66 1.81 -1.23
CA ARG A 10 -10.42 0.61 -2.06
C ARG A 10 -10.21 0.95 -3.54
N ARG A 11 -11.05 1.81 -4.11
CA ARG A 11 -10.90 2.26 -5.52
C ARG A 11 -9.56 2.95 -5.76
N PHE A 12 -9.07 3.72 -4.79
CA PHE A 12 -7.76 4.36 -4.92
C PHE A 12 -6.60 3.38 -4.72
N LEU A 13 -6.74 2.41 -3.82
CA LEU A 13 -5.77 1.35 -3.61
C LEU A 13 -5.54 0.54 -4.89
N GLU A 14 -6.60 0.23 -5.64
CA GLU A 14 -6.54 -0.47 -6.94
C GLU A 14 -5.82 0.33 -8.03
N ARG A 15 -5.76 1.66 -7.93
CA ARG A 15 -5.08 2.54 -8.90
C ARG A 15 -3.59 2.70 -8.62
N LEU A 16 -3.09 2.19 -7.50
CA LEU A 16 -1.66 2.19 -7.23
C LEU A 16 -0.93 1.24 -8.18
N PRO A 17 0.32 1.58 -8.58
CA PRO A 17 1.23 0.60 -9.16
C PRO A 17 1.32 -0.64 -8.27
N GLU A 18 1.39 -1.82 -8.90
CA GLU A 18 1.28 -3.12 -8.22
C GLU A 18 2.15 -3.24 -6.97
N LYS A 19 3.45 -2.92 -7.06
CA LYS A 19 4.36 -2.98 -5.91
C LYS A 19 3.96 -2.05 -4.76
N GLN A 20 3.42 -0.87 -5.06
CA GLN A 20 2.94 0.07 -4.05
C GLN A 20 1.67 -0.49 -3.39
N ARG A 21 0.73 -1.01 -4.18
CA ARG A 21 -0.50 -1.66 -3.70
C ARG A 21 -0.18 -2.85 -2.78
N LEU A 22 0.68 -3.76 -3.21
CA LEU A 22 1.10 -4.93 -2.42
C LEU A 22 1.78 -4.52 -1.12
N CYS A 23 2.71 -3.56 -1.17
CA CYS A 23 3.37 -3.07 0.04
C CYS A 23 2.40 -2.43 1.03
N VAL A 24 1.38 -1.70 0.55
CA VAL A 24 0.37 -1.09 1.42
C VAL A 24 -0.53 -2.17 2.03
N ALA A 25 -1.07 -3.08 1.23
CA ALA A 25 -1.95 -4.15 1.70
C ALA A 25 -1.25 -5.07 2.71
N LEU A 26 -0.08 -5.61 2.37
CA LEU A 26 0.68 -6.49 3.27
C LEU A 26 1.10 -5.78 4.57
N ARG A 27 1.36 -4.46 4.53
CA ARG A 27 1.75 -3.72 5.73
C ARG A 27 0.58 -3.45 6.67
N ILE A 28 -0.58 -3.09 6.11
CA ILE A 28 -1.75 -2.65 6.88
C ILE A 28 -2.66 -3.82 7.25
N ASP A 29 -2.96 -4.69 6.28
CA ASP A 29 -3.94 -5.77 6.43
C ASP A 29 -3.29 -6.98 7.12
N GLU A 30 -2.05 -7.32 6.73
CA GLU A 30 -1.32 -8.49 7.25
C GLU A 30 -0.30 -8.13 8.35
N GLY A 31 -0.04 -6.83 8.58
CA GLY A 31 0.88 -6.37 9.62
C GLY A 31 2.37 -6.68 9.38
N MET A 32 2.73 -7.16 8.19
CA MET A 32 4.09 -7.63 7.87
C MET A 32 5.15 -6.53 8.00
N SER A 33 6.38 -6.91 8.35
CA SER A 33 7.55 -6.03 8.31
C SER A 33 7.97 -5.75 6.86
N PHE A 34 8.69 -4.66 6.62
CA PHE A 34 9.20 -4.35 5.27
C PHE A 34 10.20 -5.38 4.75
N LYS A 35 10.89 -6.08 5.66
CA LYS A 35 11.78 -7.18 5.30
C LYS A 35 10.97 -8.35 4.71
N GLU A 36 9.96 -8.83 5.44
CA GLU A 36 9.09 -9.91 4.98
C GLU A 36 8.35 -9.54 3.69
N ILE A 37 7.87 -8.29 3.59
CA ILE A 37 7.22 -7.80 2.35
C ILE A 37 8.21 -7.85 1.19
N GLY A 38 9.45 -7.39 1.38
CA GLY A 38 10.49 -7.45 0.37
C GLY A 38 10.73 -8.87 -0.13
N GLU A 39 10.84 -9.83 0.79
CA GLU A 39 10.98 -11.25 0.48
C GLU A 39 9.79 -11.78 -0.33
N VAL A 40 8.55 -11.48 0.08
CA VAL A 40 7.32 -11.91 -0.61
C VAL A 40 7.22 -11.37 -2.04
N ILE A 41 7.59 -10.11 -2.27
CA ILE A 41 7.43 -9.46 -3.58
C ILE A 41 8.69 -9.52 -4.46
N GLY A 42 9.70 -10.31 -4.05
CA GLY A 42 10.97 -10.42 -4.79
C GLY A 42 11.74 -9.11 -4.87
N SER A 43 11.87 -8.40 -3.75
CA SER A 43 12.54 -7.10 -3.64
C SER A 43 13.35 -6.96 -2.35
N SER A 44 14.03 -5.82 -2.17
CA SER A 44 14.73 -5.52 -0.92
C SER A 44 13.79 -4.85 0.09
N GLU A 45 14.13 -4.94 1.39
CA GLU A 45 13.44 -4.20 2.45
C GLU A 45 13.35 -2.70 2.16
N GLY A 46 14.45 -2.11 1.69
CA GLY A 46 14.50 -0.69 1.34
C GLY A 46 13.54 -0.32 0.21
N ALA A 47 13.46 -1.16 -0.83
CA ALA A 47 12.54 -0.96 -1.94
C ALA A 47 11.07 -1.13 -1.52
N ALA A 48 10.78 -2.08 -0.63
CA ALA A 48 9.44 -2.25 -0.05
C ALA A 48 9.01 -1.01 0.76
N ARG A 49 9.91 -0.48 1.60
CA ARG A 49 9.66 0.74 2.39
C ARG A 49 9.39 1.97 1.50
N VAL A 50 10.18 2.15 0.44
CA VAL A 50 9.99 3.25 -0.53
C VAL A 50 8.66 3.07 -1.28
N SER A 51 8.34 1.85 -1.70
CA SER A 51 7.09 1.54 -2.39
C SER A 51 5.86 1.82 -1.50
N TYR A 52 5.92 1.42 -0.23
CA TYR A 52 4.89 1.74 0.77
C TYR A 52 4.72 3.25 0.94
N PHE A 53 5.82 3.98 1.17
CA PHE A 53 5.78 5.43 1.36
C PHE A 53 5.12 6.15 0.18
N HIS A 54 5.51 5.81 -1.05
CA HIS A 54 4.90 6.39 -2.25
C HIS A 54 3.43 5.97 -2.42
N GLY A 55 3.06 4.75 -2.05
CA GLY A 55 1.68 4.28 -2.04
C GLY A 55 0.80 5.12 -1.11
N ILE A 56 1.19 5.24 0.17
CA ILE A 56 0.46 6.04 1.17
C ILE A 56 0.37 7.51 0.76
N ARG A 57 1.45 8.10 0.22
CA ARG A 57 1.43 9.48 -0.24
C ARG A 57 0.37 9.72 -1.31
N LYS A 58 0.30 8.85 -2.34
CA LYS A 58 -0.71 8.95 -3.40
C LYS A 58 -2.13 8.77 -2.88
N LEU A 59 -2.35 7.81 -1.97
CA LEU A 59 -3.67 7.61 -1.37
C LEU A 59 -4.14 8.86 -0.63
N ARG A 60 -3.26 9.51 0.15
CA ARG A 60 -3.58 10.77 0.82
C ARG A 60 -3.91 11.89 -0.16
N GLU A 61 -3.12 12.02 -1.23
CA GLU A 61 -3.34 13.02 -2.29
C GLU A 61 -4.68 12.83 -3.02
N TRP A 62 -5.13 11.59 -3.22
CA TRP A 62 -6.40 11.31 -3.91
C TRP A 62 -7.63 11.35 -3.01
N MET A 63 -7.43 11.18 -1.70
CA MET A 63 -8.50 11.22 -0.70
C MET A 63 -8.81 12.63 -0.21
N THR A 64 -7.84 13.54 -0.30
CA THR A 64 -8.05 14.99 -0.13
C THR A 64 -8.90 15.53 -1.28
#